data_AF-A0A5J4QLZ0-F1
#
_entry.id   AF-A0A5J4QLZ0-F1
#
_cell.length_a   1.000
_cell.length_b   1.000
_cell.length_c   1.000
_cell.angle_alpha   90.00
_cell.angle_beta   90.00
_cell.angle_gamma   90.00
#
_symmetry.space_group_name_H-M   'P 1'
#
loop_
_entity.id
_entity.type
_entity.pdbx_description
1 polymer ?
#
loop_
_entity_poly.entity_id
_entity_poly.type
_entity_poly.pdbx_seq_one_letter_code
_entity_poly.pdbx_strand_id
1 'polypeptide(L)'
;MNNLVIIGNGFDLAHGLKTSYTNFIENLIDRAFAERHSSAKKLGRILSIPKGIRNKDEIWGEIHKVRLDTSNTLNTLNTLLILHHLLIRTHLKCWCDIERAYFDLLLSIDSKGTIKYYDDVKKLNSDFLIIKQELDNYLSSQEVENCITGYETLLSYLCDYNSLVLNFNYTDTIERLYTNEVKSNRLVHIHGELKSDSNPMIFGFSANDSESLNLVDK
;
A
#
# COMPACT_ATOMS: atom_id res chain seq x y z
N MET A 1 -7.20 -30.82 9.95
CA MET A 1 -7.20 -29.81 8.87
C MET A 1 -6.77 -30.53 7.61
N ASN A 2 -7.61 -30.55 6.59
CA ASN A 2 -7.36 -31.36 5.39
C ASN A 2 -6.83 -30.51 4.24
N ASN A 3 -7.38 -29.30 4.08
CA ASN A 3 -6.96 -28.36 3.05
C ASN A 3 -6.56 -27.02 3.69
N LEU A 4 -5.48 -26.46 3.16
CA LEU A 4 -5.06 -25.08 3.40
C LEU A 4 -5.25 -24.31 2.09
N VAL A 5 -6.21 -23.40 2.06
CA VAL A 5 -6.46 -22.53 0.90
C VAL A 5 -5.80 -21.19 1.17
N ILE A 6 -4.95 -20.73 0.26
CA ILE A 6 -4.28 -19.44 0.38
C ILE A 6 -4.81 -18.54 -0.72
N ILE A 7 -5.35 -17.39 -0.33
CA ILE A 7 -5.75 -16.34 -1.26
C ILE A 7 -4.89 -15.10 -1.05
N GLY A 8 -4.63 -14.40 -2.14
CA GLY A 8 -3.88 -13.16 -2.16
C GLY A 8 -4.44 -12.20 -3.20
N ASN A 9 -3.73 -11.10 -3.47
CA ASN A 9 -4.33 -9.94 -4.13
C ASN A 9 -4.87 -10.23 -5.54
N GLY A 10 -4.35 -11.25 -6.20
CA GLY A 10 -4.89 -11.73 -7.48
C GLY A 10 -6.36 -12.13 -7.42
N PHE A 11 -6.85 -12.58 -6.26
CA PHE A 11 -8.26 -12.88 -6.03
C PHE A 11 -9.12 -11.62 -6.15
N ASP A 12 -8.78 -10.55 -5.42
CA ASP A 12 -9.48 -9.27 -5.47
C ASP A 12 -9.42 -8.64 -6.88
N LEU A 13 -8.24 -8.69 -7.51
CA LEU A 13 -8.04 -8.19 -8.88
C LEU A 13 -8.91 -8.94 -9.90
N ALA A 14 -9.08 -10.25 -9.75
CA ALA A 14 -9.96 -11.04 -10.61
C ALA A 14 -11.43 -10.62 -10.50
N HIS A 15 -11.83 -10.15 -9.31
CA HIS A 15 -13.16 -9.56 -9.04
C HIS A 15 -13.29 -8.11 -9.52
N GLY A 16 -12.26 -7.55 -10.15
CA GLY A 16 -12.25 -6.19 -10.68
C GLY A 16 -11.97 -5.11 -9.64
N LEU A 17 -11.64 -5.49 -8.39
CA LEU A 17 -11.24 -4.53 -7.38
C LEU A 17 -9.88 -3.91 -7.72
N LYS A 18 -9.72 -2.61 -7.48
CA LYS A 18 -8.46 -1.89 -7.73
C LYS A 18 -7.56 -1.91 -6.49
N THR A 19 -7.17 -3.10 -6.05
CA THR A 19 -6.47 -3.30 -4.76
C THR A 19 -4.95 -3.30 -4.88
N SER A 20 -4.39 -3.10 -6.08
CA SER A 20 -2.94 -2.96 -6.23
C SER A 20 -2.43 -1.63 -5.64
N TYR A 21 -1.21 -1.64 -5.11
CA TYR A 21 -0.56 -0.41 -4.66
C TYR A 21 -0.37 0.60 -5.81
N THR A 22 -0.26 0.15 -7.06
CA THR A 22 -0.25 1.03 -8.23
C THR A 22 -1.57 1.80 -8.35
N ASN A 23 -2.71 1.12 -8.23
CA ASN A 23 -4.01 1.79 -8.30
C ASN A 23 -4.22 2.77 -7.14
N PHE A 24 -3.73 2.42 -5.94
CA PHE A 24 -3.71 3.34 -4.81
C PHE A 24 -2.91 4.62 -5.09
N ILE A 25 -1.71 4.50 -5.65
CA ILE A 25 -0.86 5.65 -5.98
C ILE A 25 -1.50 6.51 -7.08
N GLU A 26 -2.06 5.88 -8.13
CA GLU A 26 -2.82 6.59 -9.16
C GLU A 26 -4.02 7.34 -8.56
N ASN A 27 -4.75 6.73 -7.63
CA ASN A 27 -5.86 7.38 -6.92
C ASN A 27 -5.40 8.61 -6.13
N LEU A 28 -4.26 8.54 -5.43
CA LEU A 28 -3.70 9.68 -4.71
C LEU A 28 -3.37 10.84 -5.65
N ILE A 29 -2.74 10.55 -6.79
CA ILE A 29 -2.43 11.55 -7.82
C ILE A 29 -3.72 12.20 -8.34
N ASP A 30 -4.74 11.40 -8.64
CA ASP A 30 -6.00 11.87 -9.21
C ASP A 30 -6.76 12.78 -8.26
N ARG A 31 -6.82 12.38 -6.99
CA ARG A 31 -7.38 13.21 -5.91
C ARG A 31 -6.59 14.51 -5.73
N ALA A 32 -5.26 14.45 -5.75
CA ALA A 32 -4.42 15.64 -5.61
C ALA A 32 -4.60 16.62 -6.78
N PHE A 33 -4.80 16.13 -8.01
CA PHE A 33 -5.19 16.96 -9.15
C PHE A 33 -6.57 17.58 -8.99
N ALA A 34 -7.56 16.80 -8.56
CA ALA A 34 -8.92 17.28 -8.35
C ALA A 34 -8.99 18.38 -7.28
N GLU A 35 -8.20 18.25 -6.21
CA GLU A 35 -8.15 19.20 -5.10
C GLU A 35 -7.26 20.43 -5.36
N ARG A 36 -6.50 20.49 -6.48
CA ARG A 36 -5.44 21.51 -6.67
C ARG A 36 -5.93 22.96 -6.65
N HIS A 37 -7.18 23.18 -7.07
CA HIS A 37 -7.85 24.48 -7.07
C HIS A 37 -8.78 24.68 -5.86
N SER A 38 -8.98 23.64 -5.03
CA SER A 38 -9.79 23.71 -3.82
C SER A 38 -9.05 24.46 -2.71
N SER A 39 -9.79 25.22 -1.90
CA SER A 39 -9.30 25.80 -0.66
C SER A 39 -9.17 24.75 0.46
N ALA A 40 -9.93 23.65 0.38
CA ALA A 40 -9.90 22.54 1.34
C ALA A 40 -9.08 21.36 0.79
N LYS A 41 -7.75 21.51 0.79
CA LYS A 41 -6.81 20.48 0.29
C LYS A 41 -6.58 19.38 1.34
N LYS A 42 -7.42 18.35 1.36
CA LYS A 42 -7.29 17.21 2.28
C LYS A 42 -5.97 16.48 2.06
N LEU A 43 -5.57 16.30 0.80
CA LEU A 43 -4.29 15.69 0.45
C LEU A 43 -3.11 16.67 0.48
N GLY A 44 -3.30 17.96 0.78
CA GLY A 44 -2.24 18.96 0.70
C GLY A 44 -1.01 18.67 1.56
N ARG A 45 -1.19 17.94 2.67
CA ARG A 45 -0.12 17.46 3.55
C ARG A 45 0.60 16.19 3.07
N ILE A 46 0.01 15.49 2.10
CA ILE A 46 0.46 14.20 1.55
C ILE A 46 1.09 14.39 0.18
N LEU A 47 0.35 15.05 -0.71
CA LEU A 47 0.72 15.38 -2.07
C LEU A 47 -0.02 16.65 -2.50
N SER A 48 0.72 17.72 -2.76
CA SER A 48 0.19 18.95 -3.33
C SER A 48 0.80 19.21 -4.70
N ILE A 49 -0.06 19.29 -5.71
CA ILE A 49 0.33 19.55 -7.10
C ILE A 49 0.52 21.06 -7.33
N PRO A 50 1.71 21.51 -7.77
CA PRO A 50 1.96 22.90 -8.15
C PRO A 50 1.08 23.36 -9.30
N LYS A 51 0.74 24.65 -9.31
CA LYS A 51 -0.07 25.25 -10.39
C LYS A 51 0.56 25.11 -11.79
N GLY A 52 1.87 24.94 -11.86
CA GLY A 52 2.60 24.76 -13.12
C GLY A 52 2.40 23.40 -13.78
N ILE A 53 2.01 22.37 -13.02
CA ILE A 53 1.83 21.00 -13.53
C ILE A 53 0.43 20.85 -14.15
N ARG A 54 0.38 20.57 -15.45
CA ARG A 54 -0.85 20.55 -16.24
C ARG A 54 -1.50 19.18 -16.29
N ASN A 55 -0.70 18.12 -16.35
CA ASN A 55 -1.14 16.73 -16.51
C ASN A 55 -0.32 15.76 -15.63
N LYS A 56 -0.77 14.50 -15.54
CA LYS A 56 -0.13 13.47 -14.71
C LYS A 56 1.29 13.13 -15.17
N ASP A 57 1.58 13.20 -16.47
CA ASP A 57 2.91 12.87 -16.99
C ASP A 57 3.98 13.86 -16.52
N GLU A 58 3.62 15.13 -16.37
CA GLU A 58 4.49 16.16 -15.83
C GLU A 58 4.86 15.93 -14.35
N ILE A 59 4.02 15.23 -13.57
CA ILE A 59 4.36 14.86 -12.18
C ILE A 59 5.59 13.97 -12.16
N TRP A 60 5.69 13.01 -13.09
CA TRP A 60 6.84 12.11 -13.15
C TRP A 60 8.13 12.87 -13.45
N GLY A 61 8.07 13.86 -14.33
CA GLY A 61 9.20 14.77 -14.57
C GLY A 61 9.66 15.50 -13.31
N GLU A 62 8.72 16.02 -12.51
CA GLU A 62 9.03 16.70 -11.25
C GLU A 62 9.56 15.74 -10.17
N ILE A 63 9.05 14.50 -10.10
CA ILE A 63 9.55 13.49 -9.17
C ILE A 63 11.03 13.16 -9.44
N HIS A 64 11.43 13.04 -10.72
CA HIS A 64 12.82 12.72 -11.07
C HIS A 64 13.79 13.89 -10.83
N LYS A 65 13.32 15.14 -10.87
CA LYS A 65 14.16 16.32 -10.56
C LYS A 65 14.66 16.32 -9.11
N VAL A 66 13.91 15.73 -8.19
CA VAL A 66 14.29 15.62 -6.77
C VAL A 66 15.45 14.63 -6.57
N ARG A 67 15.69 13.74 -7.54
CA ARG A 67 16.67 12.64 -7.43
C ARG A 67 18.06 12.99 -7.97
N LEU A 68 18.26 14.18 -8.53
CA LEU A 68 19.54 14.65 -9.04
C LEU A 68 20.04 15.83 -8.18
N ASP A 69 21.07 15.55 -7.37
CA ASP A 69 21.96 16.49 -6.71
C ASP A 69 21.44 17.37 -5.54
N THR A 70 21.97 17.04 -4.36
CA THR A 70 22.57 17.96 -3.38
C THR A 70 21.84 19.25 -2.98
N SER A 71 21.49 19.33 -1.69
CA SER A 71 21.60 20.53 -0.83
C SER A 71 20.86 21.83 -1.16
N ASN A 72 20.17 22.01 -2.29
CA ASN A 72 19.44 23.27 -2.52
C ASN A 72 18.35 23.26 -3.61
N THR A 73 17.86 22.09 -4.02
CA THR A 73 16.78 22.03 -5.02
C THR A 73 15.46 22.45 -4.38
N LEU A 74 14.97 23.63 -4.76
CA LEU A 74 13.64 24.14 -4.42
C LEU A 74 12.59 23.08 -4.76
N ASN A 75 12.05 22.43 -3.73
CA ASN A 75 11.01 21.43 -3.83
C ASN A 75 9.76 22.06 -4.47
N THR A 76 9.50 21.78 -5.75
CA THR A 76 8.27 22.23 -6.40
C THR A 76 7.10 21.36 -5.95
N LEU A 77 7.27 20.03 -5.92
CA LEU A 77 6.29 19.10 -5.36
C LEU A 77 6.40 19.06 -3.83
N ASN A 78 5.35 19.50 -3.13
CA ASN A 78 5.23 19.28 -1.70
C ASN A 78 4.59 17.90 -1.47
N THR A 79 5.36 16.93 -0.99
CA THR A 79 4.91 15.56 -0.76
C THR A 79 5.61 14.96 0.46
N LEU A 80 4.96 13.98 1.12
CA LEU A 80 5.63 13.15 2.12
C LEU A 80 6.80 12.41 1.49
N LEU A 81 7.92 12.35 2.18
CA LEU A 81 9.13 11.76 1.63
C LEU A 81 8.99 10.26 1.34
N ILE A 82 8.20 9.56 2.17
CA ILE A 82 7.86 8.16 1.89
C ILE A 82 7.02 8.02 0.61
N LEU A 83 6.06 8.91 0.39
CA LEU A 83 5.26 8.91 -0.84
C LEU A 83 6.13 9.26 -2.05
N HIS A 84 7.06 10.20 -1.92
CA HIS A 84 8.03 10.49 -2.97
C HIS A 84 8.83 9.24 -3.36
N HIS A 85 9.30 8.47 -2.38
CA HIS A 85 10.02 7.23 -2.62
C HIS A 85 9.15 6.17 -3.32
N LEU A 86 7.86 6.06 -2.93
CA LEU A 86 6.89 5.17 -3.59
C LEU A 86 6.64 5.58 -5.04
N LEU A 87 6.43 6.88 -5.29
CA LEU A 87 6.17 7.44 -6.61
C LEU A 87 7.30 7.16 -7.61
N ILE A 88 8.56 7.27 -7.16
CA ILE A 88 9.72 6.89 -7.97
C ILE A 88 9.64 5.41 -8.37
N ARG A 89 9.29 4.52 -7.44
CA ARG A 89 9.23 3.07 -7.69
C ARG A 89 8.09 2.67 -8.61
N THR A 90 6.91 3.29 -8.46
CA THR A 90 5.76 3.04 -9.34
C THR A 90 6.07 3.40 -10.79
N HIS A 91 6.76 4.52 -11.01
CA HIS A 91 7.16 4.94 -12.36
C HIS A 91 8.15 3.96 -13.01
N LEU A 92 9.03 3.34 -12.22
CA LEU A 92 9.99 2.36 -12.72
C LEU A 92 9.34 1.00 -13.06
N LYS A 93 8.01 0.88 -13.00
CA LYS A 93 7.26 -0.37 -13.14
C LYS A 93 7.78 -1.48 -12.22
N CYS A 94 8.44 -1.12 -11.13
CA CYS A 94 8.77 -2.07 -10.09
C CYS A 94 7.45 -2.52 -9.44
N TRP A 95 7.44 -3.73 -8.88
CA TRP A 95 6.42 -4.08 -7.92
C TRP A 95 6.50 -3.03 -6.80
N CYS A 96 5.51 -2.14 -6.73
CA CYS A 96 5.42 -1.20 -5.64
C CYS A 96 5.21 -2.06 -4.39
N ASP A 97 6.15 -1.98 -3.47
CA ASP A 97 6.15 -2.70 -2.21
C ASP A 97 6.35 -1.60 -1.16
N ILE A 98 5.25 -1.26 -0.49
CA ILE A 98 5.22 -0.14 0.44
C ILE A 98 6.12 -0.45 1.65
N GLU A 99 6.18 -1.72 2.02
CA GLU A 99 6.98 -2.29 3.08
C GLU A 99 8.46 -2.17 2.76
N ARG A 100 8.87 -2.49 1.53
CA ARG A 100 10.25 -2.28 1.06
C ARG A 100 10.62 -0.80 1.04
N ALA A 101 9.74 0.08 0.58
CA ALA A 101 10.00 1.51 0.58
C ALA A 101 10.21 2.07 1.99
N TYR A 102 9.37 1.64 2.96
CA TYR A 102 9.55 1.98 4.37
C TYR A 102 10.90 1.45 4.89
N PHE A 103 11.22 0.18 4.61
CA PHE A 103 12.46 -0.44 5.07
C PHE A 103 13.72 0.25 4.52
N ASP A 104 13.73 0.59 3.23
CA ASP A 104 14.87 1.29 2.63
C ASP A 104 15.07 2.69 3.23
N LEU A 105 13.97 3.39 3.56
CA LEU A 105 14.03 4.66 4.27
C LEU A 105 14.51 4.49 5.71
N LEU A 106 14.05 3.45 6.41
CA LEU A 106 14.49 3.12 7.77
C LEU A 106 16.00 2.88 7.81
N LEU A 107 16.56 2.12 6.85
CA LEU A 107 17.99 1.89 6.74
C LEU A 107 18.80 3.18 6.55
N SER A 108 18.23 4.18 5.87
CA SER A 108 18.93 5.43 5.57
C SER A 108 19.21 6.35 6.77
N ILE A 109 18.43 6.25 7.86
CA ILE A 109 18.42 7.21 9.00
C ILE A 109 19.80 7.33 9.70
N ASP A 110 20.56 6.23 9.74
CA ASP A 110 21.88 6.15 10.42
C ASP A 110 23.01 5.71 9.48
N SER A 111 22.71 5.62 8.19
CA SER A 111 23.74 5.25 7.22
C SER A 111 24.83 6.32 7.20
N LYS A 112 26.10 5.90 7.18
CA LYS A 112 27.27 6.80 7.01
C LYS A 112 27.31 7.47 5.62
N GLY A 113 26.31 7.22 4.78
CA GLY A 113 26.15 7.83 3.47
C GLY A 113 25.69 9.29 3.56
N THR A 114 25.97 10.05 2.52
CA THR A 114 25.81 11.51 2.48
C THR A 114 24.36 12.00 2.40
N ILE A 115 23.37 11.11 2.18
CA ILE A 115 21.96 11.47 2.01
C ILE A 115 21.12 10.84 3.12
N LYS A 116 20.75 11.65 4.11
CA LYS A 116 19.72 11.31 5.10
C LYS A 116 18.36 11.78 4.59
N TYR A 117 17.43 10.84 4.45
CA TYR A 117 16.05 11.14 4.08
C TYR A 117 15.22 11.53 5.31
N TYR A 118 15.37 10.79 6.40
CA TYR A 118 14.76 11.08 7.69
C TYR A 118 15.85 11.24 8.74
N ASP A 119 15.63 12.16 9.68
CA ASP A 119 16.51 12.36 10.83
C ASP A 119 16.15 11.46 12.03
N ASP A 120 14.89 11.01 12.10
CA ASP A 120 14.36 10.22 13.22
C ASP A 120 13.33 9.19 12.71
N VAL A 121 13.43 7.97 13.23
CA VAL A 121 12.49 6.86 13.01
C VAL A 121 11.05 7.27 13.40
N LYS A 122 10.86 8.09 14.44
CA LYS A 122 9.53 8.54 14.84
C LYS A 122 8.84 9.35 13.73
N LYS A 123 9.60 10.18 13.01
CA LYS A 123 9.05 10.96 11.90
C LYS A 123 8.68 10.04 10.73
N LEU A 124 9.54 9.09 10.38
CA LEU A 124 9.22 8.07 9.36
C LEU A 124 7.97 7.27 9.73
N ASN A 125 7.84 6.82 10.98
CA ASN A 125 6.66 6.09 11.48
C ASN A 125 5.39 6.94 11.39
N SER A 126 5.47 8.23 11.73
CA SER A 126 4.31 9.13 11.64
C SER A 126 3.86 9.35 10.19
N ASP A 127 4.81 9.49 9.25
CA ASP A 127 4.49 9.67 7.83
C ASP A 127 3.97 8.37 7.22
N PHE A 128 4.53 7.23 7.64
CA PHE A 128 4.05 5.93 7.21
C PHE A 128 2.63 5.65 7.71
N LEU A 129 2.29 6.03 8.95
CA LEU A 129 0.93 5.91 9.48
C LEU A 129 -0.09 6.69 8.62
N ILE A 130 0.29 7.86 8.11
CA ILE A 130 -0.58 8.63 7.20
C ILE A 130 -0.82 7.85 5.90
N ILE A 131 0.21 7.22 5.31
CA ILE A 131 0.06 6.40 4.10
C ILE A 131 -0.82 5.17 4.37
N LYS A 132 -0.64 4.51 5.52
CA LYS A 132 -1.48 3.38 5.94
C LYS A 132 -2.95 3.77 6.03
N GLN A 133 -3.25 4.90 6.65
CA GLN A 133 -4.62 5.42 6.78
C GLN A 133 -5.25 5.77 5.41
N GLU A 134 -4.49 6.39 4.51
CA GLU A 134 -5.01 6.65 3.15
C GLU A 134 -5.22 5.37 2.35
N LEU A 135 -4.37 4.36 2.52
CA LEU A 135 -4.56 3.06 1.89
C LEU A 135 -5.81 2.36 2.43
N ASP A 136 -6.00 2.32 3.75
CA ASP A 136 -7.20 1.76 4.38
C ASP A 136 -8.46 2.43 3.82
N ASN A 137 -8.50 3.77 3.85
CA ASN A 137 -9.63 4.53 3.31
C ASN A 137 -9.89 4.24 1.83
N TYR A 138 -8.84 4.10 1.01
CA TYR A 138 -8.95 3.80 -0.41
C TYR A 138 -9.47 2.39 -0.69
N LEU A 139 -8.93 1.38 -0.02
CA LEU A 139 -9.35 -0.01 -0.19
C LEU A 139 -10.77 -0.21 0.36
N SER A 140 -11.08 0.44 1.47
CA SER A 140 -12.41 0.47 2.07
C SER A 140 -13.48 1.14 1.21
N SER A 141 -13.10 1.91 0.19
CA SER A 141 -14.04 2.52 -0.75
C SER A 141 -14.24 1.68 -2.01
N GLN A 142 -13.58 0.52 -2.14
CA GLN A 142 -13.78 -0.37 -3.27
C GLN A 142 -15.04 -1.20 -3.04
N GLU A 143 -15.82 -1.40 -4.11
CA GLU A 143 -17.06 -2.16 -4.07
C GLU A 143 -16.99 -3.30 -5.08
N VAL A 144 -17.48 -4.47 -4.69
CA VAL A 144 -17.67 -5.64 -5.56
C VAL A 144 -18.94 -6.35 -5.14
N GLU A 145 -19.78 -6.75 -6.09
CA GLU A 145 -21.08 -7.38 -5.80
C GLU A 145 -21.19 -8.80 -6.34
N ASN A 146 -20.40 -9.15 -7.35
CA ASN A 146 -20.60 -10.39 -8.10
C ASN A 146 -19.53 -11.42 -7.78
N CYS A 147 -19.97 -12.64 -7.47
CA CYS A 147 -19.11 -13.82 -7.45
C CYS A 147 -18.64 -14.15 -8.87
N ILE A 148 -17.48 -14.79 -8.95
CA ILE A 148 -17.00 -15.46 -10.16
C ILE A 148 -17.30 -16.95 -10.04
N THR A 149 -18.11 -17.49 -10.96
CA THR A 149 -18.58 -18.89 -10.95
C THR A 149 -17.45 -19.92 -10.92
N GLY A 150 -16.31 -19.61 -11.54
CA GLY A 150 -15.13 -20.46 -11.48
C GLY A 150 -14.59 -20.61 -10.05
N TYR A 151 -14.54 -19.52 -9.28
CA TYR A 151 -14.13 -19.56 -7.88
C TYR A 151 -15.20 -20.20 -6.99
N GLU A 152 -16.50 -19.98 -7.25
CA GLU A 152 -17.58 -20.65 -6.48
C GLU A 152 -17.43 -22.17 -6.59
N THR A 153 -17.31 -22.64 -7.83
CA THR A 153 -17.10 -24.06 -8.14
C THR A 153 -15.84 -24.57 -7.46
N LEU A 154 -14.70 -23.88 -7.63
CA LEU A 154 -13.42 -24.29 -7.05
C LEU A 154 -13.48 -24.37 -5.51
N LEU A 155 -14.01 -23.33 -4.86
CA LEU A 155 -14.11 -23.26 -3.41
C LEU A 155 -15.05 -24.33 -2.87
N SER A 156 -16.13 -24.69 -3.58
CA SER A 156 -17.02 -25.79 -3.18
C SER A 156 -16.33 -27.16 -3.14
N TYR A 157 -15.28 -27.37 -3.95
CA TYR A 157 -14.48 -28.60 -3.96
C TYR A 157 -13.32 -28.56 -2.96
N LEU A 158 -12.75 -27.38 -2.71
CA LEU A 158 -11.59 -27.22 -1.85
C LEU A 158 -11.96 -27.02 -0.37
N CYS A 159 -13.10 -26.39 -0.08
CA CYS A 159 -13.47 -26.00 1.27
C CYS A 159 -14.51 -26.96 1.86
N ASP A 160 -14.17 -27.53 3.01
CA ASP A 160 -15.04 -28.31 3.88
C ASP A 160 -14.93 -27.84 5.35
N TYR A 161 -15.61 -28.50 6.28
CA TYR A 161 -15.54 -28.18 7.72
C TYR A 161 -14.16 -28.32 8.35
N ASN A 162 -13.21 -28.97 7.65
CA ASN A 162 -11.84 -29.20 8.07
C ASN A 162 -10.82 -28.37 7.28
N SER A 163 -11.28 -27.44 6.45
CA SER A 163 -10.44 -26.56 5.65
C SER A 163 -10.11 -25.28 6.42
N LEU A 164 -8.95 -24.70 6.16
CA LEU A 164 -8.53 -23.38 6.66
C LEU A 164 -8.22 -22.50 5.46
N VAL A 165 -8.79 -21.31 5.44
CA VAL A 165 -8.49 -20.29 4.43
C VAL A 165 -7.58 -19.23 5.07
N LEU A 166 -6.42 -19.00 4.48
CA LEU A 166 -5.53 -17.89 4.82
C LEU A 166 -5.72 -16.79 3.79
N ASN A 167 -6.20 -15.65 4.27
CA ASN A 167 -6.39 -14.45 3.48
C ASN A 167 -5.22 -13.49 3.68
N PHE A 168 -4.46 -13.26 2.61
CA PHE A 168 -3.41 -12.24 2.57
C PHE A 168 -3.96 -10.87 2.10
N ASN A 169 -5.22 -10.81 1.65
CA ASN A 169 -5.86 -9.56 1.30
C ASN A 169 -6.35 -8.84 2.55
N TYR A 170 -6.34 -7.52 2.48
CA TYR A 170 -6.96 -6.69 3.50
C TYR A 170 -8.49 -6.69 3.40
N THR A 171 -9.05 -6.94 2.20
CA THR A 171 -10.49 -6.91 1.92
C THR A 171 -11.21 -8.18 2.37
N ASP A 172 -12.50 -8.03 2.68
CA ASP A 172 -13.44 -9.10 3.07
C ASP A 172 -14.08 -9.82 1.87
N THR A 173 -13.51 -9.70 0.66
CA THR A 173 -14.15 -10.15 -0.60
C THR A 173 -14.58 -11.62 -0.55
N ILE A 174 -13.73 -12.50 0.00
CA ILE A 174 -14.07 -13.92 0.12
C ILE A 174 -15.19 -14.17 1.13
N GLU A 175 -15.20 -13.42 2.24
CA GLU A 175 -16.18 -13.55 3.31
C GLU A 175 -17.55 -13.13 2.83
N ARG A 176 -17.60 -12.04 2.08
CA ARG A 176 -18.84 -11.41 1.66
C ARG A 176 -19.48 -12.14 0.48
N LEU A 177 -18.69 -12.58 -0.48
CA LEU A 177 -19.20 -13.19 -1.71
C LEU A 177 -19.34 -14.73 -1.62
N TYR A 178 -18.48 -15.40 -0.86
CA TYR A 178 -18.40 -16.88 -0.85
C TYR A 178 -18.83 -17.49 0.49
N THR A 179 -19.84 -16.90 1.15
CA THR A 179 -20.36 -17.35 2.46
C THR A 179 -20.88 -18.80 2.47
N ASN A 180 -21.30 -19.30 1.31
CA ASN A 180 -21.82 -20.66 1.18
C ASN A 180 -20.67 -21.68 1.18
N GLU A 181 -19.58 -21.36 0.50
CA GLU A 181 -18.39 -22.20 0.30
C GLU A 181 -17.38 -22.06 1.45
N VAL A 182 -17.26 -20.87 2.04
CA VAL A 182 -16.27 -20.54 3.06
C VAL A 182 -16.96 -20.12 4.35
N LYS A 183 -16.58 -20.75 5.47
CA LYS A 183 -17.09 -20.40 6.80
C LYS A 183 -16.11 -19.49 7.54
N SER A 184 -16.61 -18.38 8.08
CA SER A 184 -15.79 -17.33 8.70
C SER A 184 -14.96 -17.81 9.89
N ASN A 185 -15.40 -18.84 10.65
CA ASN A 185 -14.63 -19.41 11.75
C ASN A 185 -13.39 -20.20 11.32
N ARG A 186 -13.17 -20.34 10.01
CA ARG A 186 -12.06 -21.04 9.38
C ARG A 186 -11.33 -20.16 8.36
N LEU A 187 -11.50 -18.86 8.48
CA LEU A 187 -10.81 -17.86 7.68
C LEU A 187 -9.94 -17.00 8.59
N VAL A 188 -8.70 -16.77 8.17
CA VAL A 188 -7.73 -15.99 8.93
C VAL A 188 -7.12 -14.93 8.02
N HIS A 189 -7.32 -13.67 8.39
CA HIS A 189 -6.69 -12.52 7.77
C HIS A 189 -5.30 -12.30 8.38
N ILE A 190 -4.27 -12.84 7.75
CA ILE A 190 -2.92 -12.83 8.34
C ILE A 190 -2.21 -11.48 8.21
N HIS A 191 -2.66 -10.63 7.29
CA HIS A 191 -2.17 -9.26 7.11
C HIS A 191 -3.11 -8.23 7.75
N GLY A 192 -4.03 -8.67 8.59
CA GLY A 192 -5.07 -7.81 9.13
C GLY A 192 -6.18 -7.49 8.14
N GLU A 193 -7.11 -6.68 8.62
CA GLU A 193 -8.38 -6.34 7.99
C GLU A 193 -8.52 -4.82 7.90
N LEU A 194 -9.24 -4.36 6.87
CA LEU A 194 -9.62 -2.95 6.75
C LEU A 194 -10.50 -2.53 7.93
N LYS A 195 -10.27 -1.32 8.47
CA LYS A 195 -11.09 -0.75 9.56
C LYS A 195 -11.26 -1.65 10.80
N SER A 196 -10.34 -2.59 11.04
CA SER A 196 -10.39 -3.49 12.18
C SER A 196 -9.47 -3.04 13.31
N ASP A 197 -10.03 -2.75 14.48
CA ASP A 197 -9.24 -2.40 15.67
C ASP A 197 -8.56 -3.65 16.28
N SER A 198 -9.21 -4.82 16.17
CA SER A 198 -8.72 -6.08 16.73
C SER A 198 -7.69 -6.79 15.86
N ASN A 199 -7.76 -6.59 14.54
CA ASN A 199 -6.85 -7.16 13.57
C ASN A 199 -6.46 -6.10 12.52
N PRO A 200 -5.79 -5.00 12.93
CA PRO A 200 -5.48 -3.89 12.04
C PRO A 200 -4.51 -4.30 10.95
N MET A 201 -4.52 -3.58 9.83
CA MET A 201 -3.60 -3.83 8.71
C MET A 201 -2.14 -3.95 9.16
N ILE A 202 -1.55 -5.10 8.88
CA ILE A 202 -0.17 -5.46 9.18
C ILE A 202 0.63 -5.39 7.89
N PHE A 203 1.69 -4.60 7.93
CA PHE A 203 2.62 -4.43 6.82
C PHE A 203 3.87 -5.21 7.18
N GLY A 204 4.05 -6.36 6.54
CA GLY A 204 5.17 -7.26 6.80
C GLY A 204 6.35 -6.97 5.88
N PHE A 205 7.55 -6.91 6.44
CA PHE A 205 8.77 -6.94 5.65
C PHE A 205 9.60 -8.16 6.06
N SER A 206 9.86 -9.06 5.11
CA SER A 206 10.74 -10.20 5.33
C SER A 206 12.19 -9.77 5.11
N ALA A 207 12.78 -9.13 6.11
CA ALA A 207 14.21 -8.81 6.11
C ALA A 207 15.02 -10.11 6.04
N ASN A 208 16.07 -10.14 5.22
CA ASN A 208 17.04 -11.23 5.32
C ASN A 208 17.90 -11.07 6.59
N ASP A 209 18.68 -12.09 6.96
CA ASP A 209 19.48 -12.07 8.20
C ASP A 209 20.42 -10.86 8.29
N SER A 210 21.04 -10.46 7.17
CA SER A 210 21.93 -9.31 7.11
C SER A 210 21.20 -7.97 7.27
N GLU A 211 19.99 -7.88 6.71
CA GLU A 211 19.09 -6.74 6.83
C GLU A 211 18.53 -6.62 8.25
N SER A 212 18.22 -7.75 8.89
CA SER A 212 17.70 -7.81 10.27
C SER A 212 18.75 -7.34 11.28
N LEU A 213 20.02 -7.67 11.06
CA LEU A 213 21.12 -7.17 11.90
C LEU A 213 21.20 -5.63 11.89
N ASN A 214 20.92 -4.99 10.75
CA ASN A 214 20.92 -3.52 10.64
C ASN A 214 19.74 -2.86 11.38
N LEU A 215 18.74 -3.63 11.81
CA LEU A 215 17.60 -3.14 12.60
C LEU A 215 17.85 -3.18 14.10
N VAL A 216 18.79 -4.01 14.58
CA VAL A 216 19.02 -4.19 16.03
C VAL A 216 19.51 -2.90 16.69
N ASP A 217 20.21 -2.05 15.93
CA ASP A 217 20.81 -0.80 16.40
C ASP A 217 19.98 0.46 16.07
N LYS A 218 18.75 0.30 15.55
CA LYS A 218 17.85 1.39 15.13
C LYS A 218 16.65 1.56 16.07
#